data_AF-A0A1H5IWJ7-F1
#
_entry.id   AF-A0A1H5IWJ7-F1
#
_cell.length_a   1.000
_cell.length_b   1.000
_cell.length_c   1.000
_cell.angle_alpha   90.00
_cell.angle_beta   90.00
_cell.angle_gamma   90.00
#
_symmetry.space_group_name_H-M   'P 1'
#
loop_
_entity.id
_entity.type
_entity.pdbx_description
1 polymer ?
#
loop_
_entity_poly.entity_id
_entity_poly.type
_entity_poly.pdbx_seq_one_letter_code
_entity_poly.pdbx_strand_id
1 'polypeptide(L)'
;MERCLRYSARMTIRRIMPNVVSQDIEESRSFYSDFLGMDVRMDEPGFLMLASPGNPTAQMTVVSPAAESWDPHTAQSTLAVEVEDVDAAYAAAERRGYQVVFPLTTEPWGIRRFFVQAPDGSVINVHSHV
;
A
#
# COMPACT_ATOMS: atom_id res chain seq x y z
N MET A 1 -5.37 -16.34 37.07
CA MET A 1 -6.36 -16.62 36.01
C MET A 1 -5.82 -16.02 34.72
N GLU A 2 -4.89 -16.76 34.12
CA GLU A 2 -4.13 -16.34 32.94
C GLU A 2 -5.06 -16.33 31.73
N ARG A 3 -5.18 -15.16 31.12
CA ARG A 3 -5.96 -14.98 29.91
C ARG A 3 -5.19 -15.67 28.80
N CYS A 4 -5.59 -16.89 28.47
CA CYS A 4 -5.11 -17.60 27.31
C CYS A 4 -5.38 -16.70 26.09
N LEU A 5 -4.33 -16.01 25.62
CA LEU A 5 -4.37 -15.29 24.36
C LEU A 5 -4.63 -16.34 23.29
N ARG A 6 -5.89 -16.48 22.88
CA ARG A 6 -6.26 -17.27 21.72
C ARG A 6 -5.40 -16.71 20.58
N TYR A 7 -4.51 -17.55 20.06
CA TYR A 7 -3.75 -17.24 18.86
C TYR A 7 -4.74 -17.25 17.69
N SER A 8 -5.53 -16.16 17.57
CA SER A 8 -6.09 -15.80 16.27
C SER A 8 -4.86 -15.65 15.38
N ALA A 9 -4.74 -16.49 14.35
CA ALA A 9 -3.63 -16.43 13.41
C ALA A 9 -3.39 -14.95 13.05
N ARG A 10 -2.26 -14.41 13.50
CA ARG A 10 -1.90 -13.02 13.22
C ARG A 10 -1.60 -12.95 11.73
N MET A 11 -2.18 -11.98 11.03
CA MET A 11 -1.77 -11.71 9.66
C MET A 11 -0.30 -11.31 9.68
N THR A 12 0.53 -12.05 8.94
CA THR A 12 1.93 -11.69 8.74
C THR A 12 1.97 -10.48 7.80
N ILE A 13 2.50 -9.36 8.32
CA ILE A 13 2.75 -8.15 7.52
C ILE A 13 4.18 -8.23 6.98
N ARG A 14 4.34 -8.11 5.66
CA ARG A 14 5.66 -8.08 5.00
C ARG A 14 6.27 -6.69 5.02
N ARG A 15 5.46 -5.66 4.73
CA ARG A 15 5.87 -4.24 4.76
C ARG A 15 4.67 -3.30 4.80
N ILE A 16 4.93 -2.07 5.20
CA ILE A 16 3.99 -0.95 5.18
C ILE A 16 4.65 0.18 4.40
N MET A 17 3.92 0.74 3.43
CA MET A 17 4.42 1.74 2.50
C MET A 17 3.50 2.95 2.55
N PRO A 18 3.99 4.11 3.01
CA PRO A 18 3.24 5.34 2.90
C PRO A 18 3.00 5.71 1.44
N ASN A 19 1.81 6.24 1.17
CA ASN A 19 1.46 6.76 -0.13
C ASN A 19 1.31 8.29 -0.05
N VAL A 20 2.10 8.99 -0.85
CA VAL A 20 2.14 10.46 -0.90
C VAL A 20 1.50 10.92 -2.20
N VAL A 21 0.58 11.87 -2.10
CA VAL A 21 0.01 12.55 -3.26
C VAL A 21 0.85 13.78 -3.56
N SER A 22 1.36 13.89 -4.79
CA SER A 22 2.10 15.06 -5.27
C SER A 22 1.41 15.70 -6.47
N GLN A 23 1.62 16.99 -6.67
CA GLN A 23 1.25 17.69 -7.90
C GLN A 23 2.37 17.66 -8.95
N ASP A 24 3.61 17.47 -8.49
CA ASP A 24 4.81 17.40 -9.33
C ASP A 24 5.63 16.16 -8.92
N ILE A 25 5.66 15.18 -9.82
CA ILE A 25 6.34 13.92 -9.57
C ILE A 25 7.86 14.05 -9.73
N GLU A 26 8.33 14.96 -10.57
CA GLU A 26 9.75 15.21 -10.81
C GLU A 26 10.37 15.97 -9.63
N GLU A 27 9.64 16.94 -9.08
CA GLU A 27 10.05 17.60 -7.83
C GLU A 27 10.15 16.57 -6.68
N SER A 28 9.18 15.66 -6.58
CA SER A 28 9.21 14.57 -5.60
C SER A 28 10.39 13.63 -5.84
N ARG A 29 10.67 13.26 -7.08
CA ARG A 29 11.82 12.43 -7.45
C ARG A 29 13.12 13.09 -7.00
N SER A 30 13.30 14.37 -7.29
CA SER A 30 14.51 15.09 -6.89
C SER A 30 14.66 15.13 -5.37
N PHE A 31 13.57 15.34 -4.63
CA PHE A 31 13.61 15.34 -3.17
C PHE A 31 13.93 13.95 -2.57
N TYR A 32 13.20 12.91 -2.96
CA TYR A 32 13.34 11.59 -2.33
C TYR A 32 14.54 10.79 -2.86
N SER A 33 14.87 10.89 -4.14
CA SER A 33 16.01 10.20 -4.76
C SER A 33 17.29 11.02 -4.63
N ASP A 34 17.34 12.23 -5.19
CA ASP A 34 18.60 12.96 -5.33
C ASP A 34 19.09 13.55 -4.00
N PHE A 35 18.17 14.09 -3.18
CA PHE A 35 18.50 14.67 -1.88
C PHE A 35 18.52 13.62 -0.76
N LEU A 36 17.43 12.87 -0.57
CA LEU A 36 17.35 11.87 0.51
C LEU A 36 18.06 10.54 0.20
N GLY A 37 18.42 10.29 -1.06
CA GLY A 37 19.19 9.11 -1.45
C GLY A 37 18.38 7.80 -1.49
N MET A 38 17.06 7.86 -1.69
CA MET A 38 16.25 6.65 -1.88
C MET A 38 16.44 6.07 -3.28
N ASP A 39 16.42 4.75 -3.40
CA ASP A 39 16.45 4.07 -4.69
C ASP A 39 15.08 4.17 -5.36
N VAL A 40 15.04 4.63 -6.60
CA VAL A 40 13.86 4.47 -7.47
C VAL A 40 13.72 3.00 -7.85
N ARG A 41 12.60 2.38 -7.45
CA ARG A 41 12.26 0.97 -7.73
C ARG A 41 11.27 0.81 -8.86
N MET A 42 10.43 1.82 -9.08
CA MET A 42 9.51 1.91 -10.20
C MET A 42 9.32 3.38 -10.55
N ASP A 43 9.30 3.68 -11.85
CA ASP A 43 9.15 5.01 -12.39
C ASP A 43 8.23 4.92 -13.61
N GLU A 44 6.96 5.25 -13.39
CA GLU A 44 5.90 5.20 -14.39
C GLU A 44 5.19 6.56 -14.45
N PRO A 45 4.55 6.94 -15.57
CA PRO A 45 3.83 8.20 -15.65
C PRO A 45 2.80 8.37 -14.52
N GLY A 46 3.08 9.31 -13.61
CA GLY A 46 2.22 9.60 -12.46
C GLY A 46 2.41 8.68 -11.25
N PHE A 47 3.39 7.77 -11.25
CA PHE A 47 3.66 6.85 -10.15
C PHE A 47 5.17 6.64 -9.93
N LEU A 48 5.65 6.89 -8.71
CA LEU A 48 6.98 6.52 -8.26
C LEU A 48 6.89 5.52 -7.10
N MET A 49 7.75 4.53 -7.12
CA MET A 49 8.03 3.69 -5.96
C MET A 49 9.50 3.86 -5.56
N LEU A 50 9.72 4.18 -4.29
CA LEU A 50 11.04 4.45 -3.74
C LEU A 50 11.32 3.51 -2.57
N ALA A 51 12.58 3.12 -2.38
CA ALA A 51 13.01 2.27 -1.28
C ALA A 51 14.32 2.76 -0.65
N SER A 52 14.51 2.49 0.63
CA SER A 52 15.81 2.72 1.27
C SER A 52 16.86 1.76 0.68
N PRO A 53 18.08 2.26 0.35
CA PRO A 53 19.17 1.41 -0.12
C PRO A 53 19.62 0.37 0.92
N GLY A 54 19.53 0.72 2.22
CA GLY A 54 19.95 -0.14 3.33
C GLY A 54 18.83 -0.98 3.95
N ASN A 55 17.57 -0.70 3.63
CA ASN A 55 16.41 -1.44 4.12
C ASN A 55 15.36 -1.59 3.03
N PRO A 56 15.35 -2.72 2.29
CA PRO A 56 14.41 -2.93 1.20
C PRO A 56 12.94 -2.91 1.60
N THR A 57 12.59 -3.03 2.88
CA THR A 57 11.20 -2.96 3.37
C THR A 57 10.75 -1.54 3.76
N ALA A 58 11.70 -0.62 3.93
CA ALA A 58 11.40 0.81 4.10
C ALA A 58 11.18 1.42 2.71
N GLN A 59 9.92 1.50 2.31
CA GLN A 59 9.50 1.93 0.98
C GLN A 59 8.37 2.94 1.07
N MET A 60 8.16 3.68 0.00
CA MET A 60 7.02 4.59 -0.16
C MET A 60 6.62 4.69 -1.63
N THR A 61 5.40 5.13 -1.86
CA THR A 61 4.89 5.48 -3.17
C THR A 61 4.57 6.95 -3.25
N VAL A 62 4.80 7.56 -4.41
CA VAL A 62 4.35 8.91 -4.74
C VAL A 62 3.45 8.81 -5.95
N VAL A 63 2.26 9.39 -5.87
CA VAL A 63 1.30 9.40 -6.98
C VAL A 63 0.93 10.83 -7.35
N SER A 64 0.83 11.09 -8.65
CA SER A 64 0.35 12.38 -9.16
C SER A 64 -1.00 12.22 -9.84
N PRO A 65 -2.08 12.82 -9.28
CA PRO A 65 -3.40 12.79 -9.89
C PRO A 65 -3.48 13.47 -11.25
N ALA A 66 -2.47 14.26 -11.62
CA ALA A 66 -2.40 14.98 -12.87
C ALA A 66 -2.06 14.08 -14.07
N ALA A 67 -1.53 12.88 -13.85
CA ALA A 67 -1.30 11.92 -14.92
C ALA A 67 -2.62 11.30 -15.41
N GLU A 68 -2.71 10.89 -16.67
CA GLU A 68 -3.94 10.27 -17.21
C GLU A 68 -4.01 8.76 -16.94
N SER A 69 -2.88 8.10 -16.68
CA SER A 69 -2.74 6.63 -16.71
C SER A 69 -2.50 5.95 -15.35
N TRP A 70 -2.78 6.62 -14.23
CA TRP A 70 -2.58 6.06 -12.89
C TRP A 70 -3.88 5.50 -12.30
N ASP A 71 -3.77 4.56 -11.36
CA ASP A 71 -4.94 3.98 -10.68
C ASP A 71 -5.54 4.97 -9.66
N PRO A 72 -6.78 5.47 -9.87
CA PRO A 72 -7.40 6.48 -9.04
C PRO A 72 -7.55 6.07 -7.57
N HIS A 73 -7.67 4.77 -7.28
CA HIS A 73 -7.81 4.27 -5.91
C HIS A 73 -6.52 4.44 -5.11
N THR A 74 -5.36 4.40 -5.78
CA THR A 74 -4.07 4.50 -5.09
C THR A 74 -3.94 5.85 -4.39
N ALA A 75 -4.33 6.98 -5.00
CA ALA A 75 -4.30 8.29 -4.34
C ALA A 75 -5.35 8.45 -3.22
N GLN A 76 -6.37 7.59 -3.17
CA GLN A 76 -7.30 7.57 -2.04
C GLN A 76 -6.70 6.85 -0.83
N SER A 77 -5.72 5.96 -1.04
CA SER A 77 -5.06 5.24 0.05
C SER A 77 -3.98 6.08 0.73
N THR A 78 -3.95 6.02 2.05
CA THR A 78 -2.91 6.65 2.89
C THR A 78 -1.67 5.75 2.98
N LEU A 79 -1.90 4.43 3.05
CA LEU A 79 -0.84 3.43 3.17
C LEU A 79 -1.19 2.21 2.32
N ALA A 80 -0.16 1.57 1.78
CA ALA A 80 -0.24 0.21 1.28
C ALA A 80 0.43 -0.76 2.26
N VAL A 81 -0.22 -1.88 2.55
CA VAL A 81 0.25 -2.91 3.47
C VAL A 81 0.36 -4.22 2.70
N GLU A 82 1.58 -4.73 2.57
CA GLU A 82 1.78 -6.05 1.98
C GLU A 82 1.59 -7.12 3.07
N VAL A 83 0.72 -8.08 2.80
CA VAL A 83 0.44 -9.21 3.69
C VAL A 83 0.88 -10.53 3.06
N GLU A 84 1.05 -11.54 3.90
CA GLU A 84 1.36 -12.89 3.43
C GLU A 84 0.24 -13.51 2.61
N ASP A 85 -1.01 -13.33 3.06
CA ASP A 85 -2.23 -13.89 2.46
C ASP A 85 -3.32 -12.80 2.43
N VAL A 86 -3.54 -12.23 1.25
CA VAL A 86 -4.52 -11.15 1.05
C VAL A 86 -5.96 -11.66 1.08
N ASP A 87 -6.20 -12.91 0.66
CA ASP A 87 -7.52 -13.53 0.69
C ASP A 87 -7.97 -13.76 2.14
N ALA A 88 -7.08 -14.24 3.01
CA ALA A 88 -7.34 -14.37 4.43
C ALA A 88 -7.59 -13.00 5.10
N ALA A 89 -6.83 -11.97 4.70
CA ALA A 89 -7.02 -10.61 5.19
C ALA A 89 -8.38 -10.03 4.78
N TYR A 90 -8.75 -10.20 3.52
CA TYR A 90 -10.04 -9.77 2.96
C TYR A 90 -11.21 -10.46 3.68
N ALA A 91 -11.18 -11.79 3.80
CA ALA A 91 -12.22 -12.54 4.49
C ALA A 91 -12.35 -12.13 5.97
N ALA A 92 -11.24 -11.77 6.62
CA ALA A 92 -11.28 -11.24 7.98
C ALA A 92 -11.89 -9.84 8.07
N ALA A 93 -11.67 -8.99 7.06
CA ALA A 93 -12.29 -7.68 6.98
C ALA A 93 -13.81 -7.79 6.83
N GLU A 94 -14.29 -8.66 5.94
CA GLU A 94 -15.71 -8.94 5.75
C GLU A 94 -16.38 -9.47 7.02
N ARG A 95 -15.77 -10.48 7.67
CA ARG A 95 -16.30 -11.05 8.93
C ARG A 95 -16.41 -10.01 10.05
N ARG A 96 -15.56 -8.98 10.04
CA ARG A 96 -15.55 -7.91 11.03
C ARG A 96 -16.45 -6.73 10.63
N GLY A 97 -17.04 -6.75 9.44
CA GLY A 97 -17.89 -5.68 8.94
C GLY A 97 -17.13 -4.39 8.63
N TYR A 98 -15.83 -4.46 8.30
CA TYR A 98 -15.11 -3.28 7.82
C TYR A 98 -15.59 -2.92 6.41
N GLN A 99 -15.64 -1.62 6.14
CA GLN A 99 -16.03 -1.11 4.82
C GLN A 99 -14.91 -1.36 3.80
N VAL A 100 -15.16 -2.27 2.88
CA VAL A 100 -14.32 -2.47 1.69
C VAL A 100 -14.71 -1.41 0.66
N VAL A 101 -13.78 -0.52 0.32
CA VAL A 101 -14.00 0.57 -0.64
C VAL A 101 -13.66 0.15 -2.07
N PHE A 102 -12.77 -0.83 -2.23
CA PHE A 102 -12.45 -1.47 -3.50
C PHE A 102 -12.34 -2.99 -3.28
N PRO A 103 -13.10 -3.82 -4.02
CA PRO A 103 -13.18 -5.25 -3.78
C PRO A 103 -11.86 -5.97 -4.09
N LEU A 104 -11.69 -7.16 -3.53
CA LEU A 104 -10.51 -7.99 -3.78
C LEU A 104 -10.37 -8.32 -5.26
N THR A 105 -9.32 -7.79 -5.87
CA THR A 105 -9.09 -7.83 -7.31
C THR A 105 -7.67 -8.29 -7.59
N THR A 106 -7.50 -9.13 -8.63
CA THR A 106 -6.20 -9.45 -9.20
C THR A 106 -5.93 -8.51 -10.36
N GLU A 107 -4.93 -7.67 -10.20
CA GLU A 107 -4.51 -6.67 -11.18
C GLU A 107 -3.61 -7.29 -12.26
N PRO A 108 -3.63 -6.75 -13.49
CA PRO A 108 -2.85 -7.30 -14.60
C PRO A 108 -1.33 -7.20 -14.41
N TRP A 109 -0.86 -6.37 -13.49
CA TRP A 109 0.57 -6.20 -13.15
C TRP A 109 1.03 -7.11 -11.98
N GLY A 110 0.29 -8.18 -11.67
CA GLY A 110 0.77 -9.22 -10.74
C GLY A 110 0.57 -8.89 -9.25
N ILE A 111 -0.37 -8.01 -8.93
CA ILE A 111 -0.77 -7.71 -7.55
C ILE A 111 -2.21 -8.15 -7.32
N ARG A 112 -2.48 -8.80 -6.19
CA ARG A 112 -3.85 -9.03 -5.69
C ARG A 112 -4.09 -8.13 -4.49
N ARG A 113 -5.15 -7.32 -4.52
CA ARG A 113 -5.38 -6.28 -3.51
C ARG A 113 -6.85 -5.96 -3.30
N PHE A 114 -7.15 -5.40 -2.14
CA PHE A 114 -8.41 -4.73 -1.82
C PHE A 114 -8.12 -3.45 -1.04
N PHE A 115 -9.08 -2.55 -1.00
CA PHE A 115 -8.97 -1.33 -0.21
C PHE A 115 -10.03 -1.34 0.87
N VAL A 116 -9.64 -0.99 2.09
CA VAL A 116 -10.51 -1.01 3.27
C VAL A 116 -10.38 0.29 4.04
N GLN A 117 -11.51 0.80 4.53
CA GLN A 117 -11.53 1.97 5.40
C GLN A 117 -11.25 1.55 6.85
N ALA A 118 -10.23 2.16 7.45
CA ALA A 118 -9.89 2.01 8.85
C ALA A 118 -10.81 2.88 9.74
N PRO A 119 -10.85 2.64 11.06
CA PRO A 119 -11.74 3.38 11.98
C PRO A 119 -11.50 4.89 12.03
N ASP A 120 -10.31 5.36 11.69
CA ASP A 120 -9.96 6.79 11.60
C ASP A 120 -10.36 7.43 10.27
N GLY A 121 -10.98 6.67 9.36
CA GLY A 121 -11.42 7.10 8.05
C GLY A 121 -10.36 6.96 6.95
N SER A 122 -9.11 6.60 7.29
CA SER A 122 -8.06 6.36 6.30
C SER A 122 -8.38 5.13 5.45
N VAL A 123 -8.01 5.19 4.17
CA VAL A 123 -8.13 4.04 3.26
C VAL A 123 -6.79 3.33 3.19
N ILE A 124 -6.81 2.01 3.39
CA ILE A 124 -5.62 1.16 3.37
C ILE A 124 -5.71 0.21 2.18
N ASN A 125 -4.69 0.23 1.32
CA ASN A 125 -4.51 -0.75 0.26
C ASN A 125 -3.82 -2.00 0.85
N VAL A 126 -4.53 -3.12 0.96
CA VAL A 126 -3.99 -4.38 1.47
C VAL A 126 -3.74 -5.30 0.29
N HIS A 127 -2.50 -5.81 0.15
CA HIS A 127 -2.11 -6.53 -1.06
C HIS A 127 -1.13 -7.68 -0.81
N SER A 128 -1.02 -8.57 -1.80
CA SER A 128 0.07 -9.54 -1.97
C SER A 128 0.45 -9.68 -3.45
N HIS A 129 1.66 -10.12 -3.73
CA HIS A 129 2.05 -10.54 -5.09
C HIS A 129 1.36 -11.86 -5.46
N VAL A 130 1.11 -12.06 -6.76
CA VAL A 130 0.46 -13.26 -7.33
C VAL A 130 1.48 -14.14 -8.05
#